data_AF-A0A2V8P4Y5-F1
#
_entry.id   AF-A0A2V8P4Y5-F1
#
_cell.length_a   1.000
_cell.length_b   1.000
_cell.length_c   1.000
_cell.angle_alpha   90.00
_cell.angle_beta   90.00
_cell.angle_gamma   90.00
#
_symmetry.space_group_name_H-M   'P 1'
#
loop_
_entity.id
_entity.type
_entity.pdbx_description
1 polymer ?
#
loop_
_entity_poly.entity_id
_entity_poly.type
_entity_poly.pdbx_seq_one_letter_code
_entity_poly.pdbx_strand_id
1 'polypeptide(L)'
;MALAPGDMELFENKLIADRMLRGLSLHELRLLRNEIYARHGRIFKTTWIQQYFGNQPWYDPKEDFKDEELSGPDKTNVETIVAYENKLHNQITTAPITSALLQGLFLEDVRKMHDEIYARHGKVFKDPWTQKYFASFDWYKANPNYSDAALSEIEKGNVAVIAAYEKKAVTAMSTIEG
;
A
#
# COMPACT_ATOMS: atom_id res chain seq x y z
N MET A 1 13.39 -12.37 12.72
CA MET A 1 12.26 -11.61 13.25
C MET A 1 11.68 -10.79 12.11
N ALA A 2 10.36 -10.71 11.99
CA ALA A 2 9.72 -9.74 11.08
C ALA A 2 9.84 -8.34 11.69
N LEU A 3 9.97 -7.32 10.84
CA LEU A 3 9.94 -5.92 11.26
C LEU A 3 8.51 -5.52 11.64
N ALA A 4 8.36 -4.59 12.59
CA ALA A 4 7.09 -3.96 12.90
C ALA A 4 7.21 -2.43 12.79
N PRO A 5 6.12 -1.70 12.49
CA PRO A 5 6.10 -0.24 12.62
C PRO A 5 6.58 0.20 14.01
N GLY A 6 7.56 1.11 14.05
CA GLY A 6 8.30 1.53 15.24
C GLY A 6 9.74 1.01 15.28
N ASP A 7 10.06 -0.06 14.53
CA ASP A 7 11.40 -0.67 14.55
C ASP A 7 12.42 0.08 13.69
N MET A 8 12.02 1.05 12.86
CA MET A 8 12.93 1.64 11.87
C MET A 8 14.05 2.48 12.50
N GLU A 9 13.90 2.90 13.75
CA GLU A 9 14.97 3.49 14.57
C GLU A 9 16.20 2.57 14.67
N LEU A 10 16.00 1.25 14.67
CA LEU A 10 17.08 0.28 14.73
C LEU A 10 17.86 0.16 13.41
N PHE A 11 17.39 0.83 12.36
CA PHE A 11 17.86 0.70 10.98
C PHE A 11 18.29 2.02 10.30
N GLU A 12 18.36 3.14 11.02
CA GLU A 12 18.83 4.44 10.49
C GLU A 12 20.21 4.35 9.81
N ASN A 13 21.06 3.43 10.27
CA ASN A 13 22.40 3.18 9.73
C ASN A 13 22.62 1.72 9.30
N LYS A 14 21.54 0.96 9.08
CA LYS A 14 21.63 -0.47 8.73
C LYS A 14 20.64 -0.84 7.66
N LEU A 15 21.03 -1.75 6.79
CA LEU A 15 20.15 -2.26 5.75
C LEU A 15 19.17 -3.29 6.32
N ILE A 16 17.90 -3.14 5.95
CA ILE A 16 16.90 -4.19 6.12
C ILE A 16 17.09 -5.26 5.06
N ALA A 17 16.61 -6.48 5.35
CA ALA A 17 16.58 -7.56 4.38
C ALA A 17 15.14 -7.90 3.98
N ASP A 18 14.90 -8.29 2.73
CA ASP A 18 13.58 -8.74 2.21
C ASP A 18 12.89 -9.73 3.17
N ARG A 19 13.67 -10.66 3.77
CA ARG A 19 13.14 -11.65 4.71
C ARG A 19 12.42 -11.04 5.93
N MET A 20 12.77 -9.82 6.30
CA MET A 20 12.21 -9.10 7.45
C MET A 20 10.84 -8.48 7.13
N LEU A 21 10.50 -8.33 5.85
CA LEU A 21 9.23 -7.79 5.38
C LEU A 21 8.17 -8.89 5.14
N ARG A 22 8.55 -10.16 5.27
CA ARG A 22 7.65 -11.29 5.02
C ARG A 22 6.52 -11.33 6.03
N GLY A 23 5.31 -11.46 5.50
CA GLY A 23 4.09 -11.57 6.29
C GLY A 23 3.47 -10.23 6.68
N LEU A 24 4.13 -9.10 6.37
CA LEU A 24 3.56 -7.78 6.61
C LEU A 24 2.44 -7.46 5.62
N SER A 25 1.42 -6.80 6.15
CA SER A 25 0.35 -6.18 5.37
C SER A 25 0.87 -4.98 4.58
N LEU A 26 0.13 -4.59 3.55
CA LEU A 26 0.43 -3.36 2.80
C LEU A 26 0.34 -2.10 3.68
N HIS A 27 -0.49 -2.13 4.74
CA HIS A 27 -0.57 -1.05 5.71
C HIS A 27 0.71 -0.93 6.53
N GLU A 28 1.22 -2.04 7.06
CA GLU A 28 2.47 -2.06 7.84
C GLU A 28 3.67 -1.64 6.99
N LEU A 29 3.77 -2.11 5.74
CA LEU A 29 4.84 -1.69 4.82
C LEU A 29 4.78 -0.18 4.55
N ARG A 30 3.58 0.36 4.35
CA ARG A 30 3.38 1.81 4.19
C ARG A 30 3.80 2.57 5.44
N LEU A 31 3.51 2.06 6.64
CA LEU A 31 3.97 2.67 7.90
C LEU A 31 5.49 2.61 8.01
N LEU A 32 6.13 1.46 7.77
CA LEU A 32 7.60 1.33 7.80
C LEU A 32 8.29 2.30 6.84
N ARG A 33 7.80 2.40 5.60
CA ARG A 33 8.34 3.33 4.61
C ARG A 33 8.23 4.78 5.09
N ASN A 34 7.06 5.16 5.59
CA ASN A 34 6.84 6.54 6.06
C ASN A 34 7.53 6.81 7.39
N GLU A 35 7.79 5.81 8.22
CA GLU A 35 8.52 5.97 9.48
C GLU A 35 9.93 6.48 9.20
N ILE A 36 10.62 5.93 8.19
CA ILE A 36 11.93 6.43 7.77
C ILE A 36 11.83 7.94 7.49
N TYR A 37 10.88 8.38 6.66
CA TYR A 37 10.69 9.80 6.39
C TYR A 37 10.31 10.61 7.64
N ALA A 38 9.51 10.05 8.53
CA ALA A 38 9.08 10.71 9.77
C ALA A 38 10.28 10.95 10.70
N ARG A 39 11.22 10.00 10.80
CA ARG A 39 12.46 10.14 11.58
C ARG A 39 13.35 11.28 11.08
N HIS A 40 13.26 11.59 9.78
CA HIS A 40 13.95 12.75 9.20
C HIS A 40 13.18 14.06 9.34
N GLY A 41 11.93 14.02 9.80
CA GLY A 41 11.08 15.18 10.04
C GLY A 41 10.11 15.53 8.91
N ARG A 42 9.84 14.59 7.99
CA ARG A 42 8.90 14.85 6.88
C ARG A 42 7.50 15.17 7.39
N ILE A 43 6.97 16.32 7.02
CA ILE A 43 5.56 16.67 7.22
C ILE A 43 4.69 15.95 6.19
N PHE A 44 3.69 15.20 6.66
CA PHE A 44 2.82 14.41 5.78
C PHE A 44 1.56 15.18 5.39
N LYS A 45 1.26 15.19 4.10
CA LYS A 45 -0.01 15.74 3.57
C LYS A 45 -1.19 14.81 3.81
N THR A 46 -0.94 13.51 3.94
CA THR A 46 -1.98 12.52 4.19
C THR A 46 -2.36 12.57 5.67
N THR A 47 -3.60 13.00 5.95
CA THR A 47 -4.09 13.29 7.31
C THR A 47 -3.83 12.16 8.30
N TRP A 48 -4.17 10.91 7.96
CA TRP A 48 -4.01 9.79 8.89
C TRP A 48 -2.54 9.45 9.16
N ILE A 49 -1.65 9.65 8.19
CA ILE A 49 -0.20 9.44 8.36
C ILE A 49 0.37 10.52 9.29
N GLN A 50 -0.02 11.78 9.04
CA GLN A 50 0.37 12.91 9.88
C GLN A 50 -0.14 12.73 11.32
N GLN A 51 -1.36 12.23 11.51
CA GLN A 51 -1.91 11.94 12.83
C GLN A 51 -1.18 10.77 13.50
N TYR A 52 -0.88 9.70 12.75
CA TYR A 52 -0.16 8.54 13.28
C TYR A 52 1.22 8.92 13.82
N PHE A 53 2.03 9.64 13.02
CA PHE A 53 3.37 10.07 13.44
C PHE A 53 3.33 11.27 14.40
N GLY A 54 2.36 12.16 14.27
CA GLY A 54 2.14 13.29 15.18
C GLY A 54 1.88 12.86 16.63
N ASN A 55 1.40 11.63 16.85
CA ASN A 55 1.22 11.05 18.17
C ASN A 55 2.47 10.33 18.71
N GLN A 56 3.55 10.26 17.93
CA GLN A 56 4.80 9.63 18.36
C GLN A 56 5.68 10.63 19.09
N PRO A 57 6.21 10.30 20.28
CA PRO A 57 6.99 11.24 21.09
C PRO A 57 8.33 11.64 20.45
N TRP A 58 8.82 10.84 19.50
CA TRP A 58 10.09 11.05 18.80
C TRP A 58 9.94 11.83 17.48
N TYR A 59 8.72 12.09 17.01
CA TYR A 59 8.50 12.74 15.72
C TYR A 59 8.67 14.25 15.82
N ASP A 60 9.65 14.78 15.07
CA ASP A 60 10.02 16.19 15.03
C ASP A 60 9.87 16.75 13.61
N PRO A 61 8.71 17.35 13.27
CA PRO A 61 8.43 17.84 11.92
C PRO A 61 9.30 19.05 11.54
N LYS A 62 9.91 19.00 10.35
CA LYS A 62 10.76 20.04 9.77
C LYS A 62 10.12 20.62 8.51
N GLU A 63 9.90 21.92 8.48
CA GLU A 63 9.27 22.60 7.34
C GLU A 63 10.15 22.62 6.08
N ASP A 64 11.46 22.53 6.26
CA ASP A 64 12.46 22.60 5.19
C ASP A 64 12.92 21.23 4.67
N PHE A 65 12.46 20.13 5.27
CA PHE A 65 12.84 18.76 4.85
C PHE A 65 12.43 18.50 3.39
N LYS A 66 13.40 17.98 2.63
CA LYS A 66 13.20 17.52 1.25
C LYS A 66 13.45 16.02 1.15
N ASP A 67 12.62 15.32 0.38
CA ASP A 67 12.73 13.88 0.19
C ASP A 67 14.12 13.48 -0.38
N GLU A 68 14.80 14.40 -1.08
CA GLU A 68 16.16 14.23 -1.62
C GLU A 68 17.26 14.21 -0.56
N GLU A 69 16.99 14.68 0.67
CA GLU A 69 17.94 14.62 1.78
C GLU A 69 18.12 13.19 2.30
N LEU A 70 17.16 12.31 2.00
CA LEU A 70 17.26 10.90 2.34
C LEU A 70 18.39 10.25 1.53
N SER A 71 19.37 9.71 2.23
CA SER A 71 20.58 9.14 1.62
C SER A 71 21.08 7.91 2.39
N GLY A 72 22.09 7.23 1.83
CA GLY A 72 22.72 6.10 2.49
C GLY A 72 21.75 4.94 2.77
N PRO A 73 21.87 4.27 3.94
CA PRO A 73 21.05 3.12 4.30
C PRO A 73 19.54 3.40 4.27
N ASP A 74 19.10 4.58 4.70
CA ASP A 74 17.67 4.92 4.76
C ASP A 74 17.03 4.97 3.37
N LYS A 75 17.72 5.56 2.40
CA LYS A 75 17.26 5.56 1.01
C LYS A 75 17.15 4.14 0.47
N THR A 76 18.16 3.30 0.71
CA THR A 76 18.14 1.89 0.29
C THR A 76 17.04 1.09 1.00
N ASN A 77 16.76 1.39 2.26
CA ASN A 77 15.66 0.75 3.01
C ASN A 77 14.30 1.14 2.43
N VAL A 78 14.07 2.42 2.12
CA VAL A 78 12.86 2.87 1.42
C VAL A 78 12.71 2.14 0.09
N GLU A 79 13.76 2.08 -0.73
CA GLU A 79 13.74 1.38 -2.03
C GLU A 79 13.44 -0.11 -1.85
N THR A 80 13.97 -0.74 -0.81
CA THR A 80 13.72 -2.15 -0.48
C THR A 80 12.26 -2.39 -0.10
N ILE A 81 11.66 -1.51 0.71
CA ILE A 81 10.24 -1.59 1.09
C ILE A 81 9.36 -1.38 -0.13
N VAL A 82 9.64 -0.35 -0.95
CA VAL A 82 8.87 -0.06 -2.17
C VAL A 82 8.95 -1.20 -3.18
N ALA A 83 10.12 -1.81 -3.37
CA ALA A 83 10.27 -2.98 -4.22
C ALA A 83 9.43 -4.17 -3.72
N TYR A 84 9.37 -4.35 -2.39
CA TYR A 84 8.55 -5.38 -1.77
C TYR A 84 7.04 -5.09 -1.91
N GLU A 85 6.60 -3.84 -1.70
CA GLU A 85 5.22 -3.41 -1.96
C GLU A 85 4.82 -3.71 -3.41
N ASN A 86 5.65 -3.31 -4.39
CA ASN A 86 5.40 -3.57 -5.81
C ASN A 86 5.33 -5.07 -6.13
N LYS A 87 6.15 -5.88 -5.47
CA LYS A 87 6.08 -7.35 -5.59
C LYS A 87 4.74 -7.88 -5.08
N LEU A 88 4.23 -7.38 -3.95
CA LEU A 88 2.91 -7.77 -3.44
C LEU A 88 1.77 -7.31 -4.37
N HIS A 89 1.87 -6.09 -4.93
CA HIS A 89 0.93 -5.62 -5.95
C HIS A 89 0.93 -6.52 -7.19
N ASN A 90 2.09 -6.97 -7.68
CA ASN A 90 2.14 -7.93 -8.79
C ASN A 90 1.64 -9.33 -8.39
N GLN A 91 1.71 -9.69 -7.11
CA GLN A 91 1.19 -10.98 -6.63
C GLN A 91 -0.34 -11.05 -6.66
N ILE A 92 -1.06 -9.92 -6.59
CA ILE A 92 -2.54 -9.94 -6.63
C ILE A 92 -3.12 -10.50 -7.93
N THR A 93 -2.32 -10.56 -9.01
CA THR A 93 -2.73 -11.18 -10.29
C THR A 93 -2.04 -12.52 -10.57
N THR A 94 -1.04 -12.91 -9.78
CA THR A 94 -0.19 -14.08 -10.09
C THR A 94 -0.20 -15.16 -9.00
N ALA A 95 -0.62 -14.85 -7.77
CA ALA A 95 -0.69 -15.81 -6.67
C ALA A 95 -1.90 -15.56 -5.75
N PRO A 96 -2.43 -16.60 -5.08
CA PRO A 96 -3.50 -16.42 -4.10
C PRO A 96 -3.06 -15.50 -2.95
N ILE A 97 -3.91 -14.53 -2.59
CA ILE A 97 -3.71 -13.65 -1.44
C ILE A 97 -4.64 -14.03 -0.29
N THR A 98 -4.33 -13.54 0.91
CA THR A 98 -5.16 -13.71 2.10
C THR A 98 -5.55 -12.36 2.68
N SER A 99 -6.58 -12.31 3.54
CA SER A 99 -7.01 -11.08 4.21
C SER A 99 -5.92 -10.44 5.08
N ALA A 100 -4.89 -11.20 5.48
CA ALA A 100 -3.74 -10.66 6.22
C ALA A 100 -3.00 -9.59 5.41
N LEU A 101 -2.90 -9.74 4.08
CA LEU A 101 -2.29 -8.73 3.19
C LEU A 101 -3.02 -7.38 3.25
N LEU A 102 -4.34 -7.44 3.43
CA LEU A 102 -5.25 -6.28 3.39
C LEU A 102 -5.44 -5.63 4.77
N GLN A 103 -4.94 -6.25 5.82
CA GLN A 103 -5.15 -5.81 7.19
C GLN A 103 -4.70 -4.36 7.38
N GLY A 104 -5.56 -3.54 7.99
CA GLY A 104 -5.29 -2.12 8.24
C GLY A 104 -5.45 -1.20 7.03
N LEU A 105 -5.68 -1.74 5.82
CA LEU A 105 -5.98 -0.90 4.66
C LEU A 105 -7.32 -0.20 4.81
N PHE A 106 -7.34 1.08 4.43
CA PHE A 106 -8.57 1.85 4.32
C PHE A 106 -9.43 1.33 3.18
N LEU A 107 -10.75 1.48 3.29
CA LEU A 107 -11.70 0.99 2.28
C LEU A 107 -11.36 1.49 0.86
N GLU A 108 -10.91 2.74 0.73
CA GLU A 108 -10.48 3.29 -0.56
C GLU A 108 -9.25 2.60 -1.14
N ASP A 109 -8.27 2.22 -0.31
CA ASP A 109 -7.09 1.48 -0.75
C ASP A 109 -7.46 0.06 -1.17
N VAL A 110 -8.36 -0.59 -0.43
CA VAL A 110 -8.87 -1.93 -0.76
C VAL A 110 -9.60 -1.91 -2.11
N ARG A 111 -10.45 -0.89 -2.34
CA ARG A 111 -11.14 -0.70 -3.63
C ARG A 111 -10.17 -0.48 -4.79
N LYS A 112 -9.10 0.30 -4.58
CA LYS A 112 -8.05 0.47 -5.58
C LYS A 112 -7.35 -0.85 -5.91
N MET A 113 -7.09 -1.70 -4.92
CA MET A 113 -6.52 -3.03 -5.17
C MET A 113 -7.50 -3.93 -5.93
N HIS A 114 -8.79 -3.89 -5.58
CA HIS A 114 -9.83 -4.59 -6.35
C HIS A 114 -9.80 -4.15 -7.81
N ASP A 115 -9.83 -2.84 -8.05
CA ASP A 115 -9.81 -2.26 -9.39
C ASP A 115 -8.49 -2.52 -10.13
N GLU A 116 -7.35 -2.59 -9.43
CA GLU A 116 -6.05 -2.87 -10.01
C GLU A 116 -6.04 -4.20 -10.76
N ILE A 117 -6.65 -5.26 -10.20
CA ILE A 117 -6.74 -6.57 -10.87
C ILE A 117 -7.35 -6.42 -12.27
N TYR A 118 -8.43 -5.66 -12.39
CA TYR A 118 -9.07 -5.44 -13.68
C TYR A 118 -8.29 -4.46 -14.57
N ALA A 119 -7.64 -3.46 -13.97
CA ALA A 119 -6.82 -2.49 -14.68
C ALA A 119 -5.62 -3.17 -15.37
N ARG A 120 -5.06 -4.24 -14.78
CA ARG A 120 -3.99 -5.06 -15.37
C ARG A 120 -4.41 -5.74 -16.68
N HIS A 121 -5.71 -5.97 -16.87
CA HIS A 121 -6.31 -6.49 -18.11
C HIS A 121 -6.83 -5.39 -19.04
N GLY A 122 -6.61 -4.13 -18.69
CA GLY A 122 -6.99 -2.98 -19.48
C GLY A 122 -8.45 -2.56 -19.35
N LYS A 123 -9.14 -2.93 -18.26
CA LYS A 123 -10.51 -2.45 -18.00
C LYS A 123 -10.56 -0.92 -18.08
N VAL A 124 -11.52 -0.41 -18.82
CA VAL A 124 -11.85 1.02 -18.86
C VAL A 124 -12.89 1.30 -17.78
N PHE A 125 -12.54 2.18 -16.84
CA PHE A 125 -13.39 2.54 -15.72
C PHE A 125 -14.36 3.65 -16.12
N LYS A 126 -15.62 3.52 -15.71
CA LYS A 126 -16.65 4.54 -15.94
C LYS A 126 -16.44 5.77 -15.05
N ASP A 127 -15.90 5.55 -13.85
CA ASP A 127 -15.56 6.62 -12.94
C ASP A 127 -14.34 7.40 -13.47
N PRO A 128 -14.46 8.70 -13.77
CA PRO A 128 -13.37 9.47 -14.38
C PRO A 128 -12.13 9.56 -13.50
N TRP A 129 -12.31 9.60 -12.18
CA TRP A 129 -11.19 9.70 -11.25
C TRP A 129 -10.38 8.40 -11.23
N THR A 130 -11.07 7.27 -11.14
CA THR A 130 -10.47 5.93 -11.18
C THR A 130 -9.79 5.67 -12.53
N GLN A 131 -10.43 6.05 -13.64
CA GLN A 131 -9.82 5.95 -14.96
C GLN A 131 -8.55 6.80 -15.05
N LYS A 132 -8.58 8.05 -14.57
CA LYS A 132 -7.42 8.94 -14.56
C LYS A 132 -6.30 8.40 -13.67
N TYR A 133 -6.64 7.83 -12.52
CA TYR A 133 -5.70 7.20 -11.61
C TYR A 133 -4.95 6.05 -12.29
N PHE A 134 -5.65 5.08 -12.90
CA PHE A 134 -4.97 3.98 -13.58
C PHE A 134 -4.23 4.43 -14.85
N ALA A 135 -4.78 5.39 -15.59
CA ALA A 135 -4.13 5.94 -16.78
C ALA A 135 -2.83 6.72 -16.49
N SER A 136 -2.56 7.11 -15.23
CA SER A 136 -1.28 7.72 -14.88
C SER A 136 -0.13 6.72 -14.68
N PHE A 137 -0.42 5.42 -14.68
CA PHE A 137 0.62 4.39 -14.55
C PHE A 137 1.10 3.91 -15.92
N ASP A 138 2.42 3.82 -16.10
CA ASP A 138 3.06 3.39 -17.36
C ASP A 138 2.65 1.97 -17.82
N TRP A 139 2.25 1.12 -16.87
CA TRP A 139 1.85 -0.26 -17.15
C TRP A 139 0.41 -0.40 -17.62
N TYR A 140 -0.46 0.61 -17.38
CA TYR A 140 -1.87 0.52 -17.74
C TYR A 140 -2.08 0.77 -19.22
N LYS A 141 -2.80 -0.13 -19.87
CA LYS A 141 -3.18 -0.01 -21.28
C LYS A 141 -4.66 -0.31 -21.43
N ALA A 142 -5.45 0.71 -21.77
CA ALA A 142 -6.87 0.55 -22.00
C ALA A 142 -7.13 -0.48 -23.11
N ASN A 143 -7.97 -1.46 -22.81
CA ASN A 143 -8.43 -2.49 -23.73
C ASN A 143 -9.95 -2.31 -23.92
N PRO A 144 -10.39 -1.69 -25.04
CA PRO A 144 -11.81 -1.50 -25.32
C PRO A 144 -12.62 -2.81 -25.41
N ASN A 145 -11.94 -3.94 -25.66
CA ASN A 145 -12.54 -5.27 -25.74
C ASN A 145 -12.40 -6.07 -24.44
N TYR A 146 -12.11 -5.40 -23.32
CA TYR A 146 -12.00 -6.03 -22.01
C TYR A 146 -13.27 -6.84 -21.66
N SER A 147 -13.06 -8.01 -21.05
CA SER A 147 -14.13 -8.85 -20.51
C SER A 147 -13.66 -9.50 -19.21
N ASP A 148 -14.54 -9.63 -18.22
CA ASP A 148 -14.26 -10.32 -16.95
C ASP A 148 -13.91 -11.81 -17.16
N ALA A 149 -14.22 -12.37 -18.34
CA ALA A 149 -13.79 -13.70 -18.74
C ALA A 149 -12.25 -13.82 -18.92
N ALA A 150 -11.55 -12.70 -19.05
CA ALA A 150 -10.07 -12.68 -19.14
C ALA A 150 -9.38 -12.99 -17.80
N LEU A 151 -10.10 -12.89 -16.68
CA LEU A 151 -9.54 -13.17 -15.36
C LEU A 151 -9.26 -14.66 -15.17
N SER A 152 -8.08 -14.97 -14.66
CA SER A 152 -7.69 -16.29 -14.21
C SER A 152 -8.44 -16.71 -12.94
N GLU A 153 -8.41 -18.01 -12.63
CA GLU A 153 -9.00 -18.52 -11.39
C GLU A 153 -8.34 -17.94 -10.12
N ILE A 154 -7.04 -17.63 -10.19
CA ILE A 154 -6.32 -16.95 -9.10
C ILE A 154 -6.88 -15.54 -8.90
N GLU A 155 -7.05 -14.78 -9.98
CA GLU A 155 -7.57 -13.42 -9.91
C GLU A 155 -9.01 -13.39 -9.42
N LYS A 156 -9.87 -14.30 -9.88
CA LYS A 156 -11.25 -14.44 -9.37
C LYS A 156 -11.26 -14.74 -7.87
N GLY A 157 -10.37 -15.64 -7.42
CA GLY A 157 -10.20 -15.94 -5.99
C GLY A 157 -9.75 -14.71 -5.19
N ASN A 158 -8.78 -13.96 -5.70
CA ASN A 158 -8.28 -12.75 -5.06
C ASN A 158 -9.32 -11.63 -5.01
N VAL A 159 -10.08 -11.42 -6.10
CA VAL A 159 -11.23 -10.53 -6.13
C VAL A 159 -12.23 -10.89 -5.04
N ALA A 160 -12.54 -12.18 -4.87
CA ALA A 160 -13.46 -12.63 -3.82
C ALA A 160 -12.92 -12.35 -2.40
N VAL A 161 -11.61 -12.54 -2.17
CA VAL A 161 -10.97 -12.21 -0.89
C VAL A 161 -11.05 -10.71 -0.61
N ILE A 162 -10.76 -9.87 -1.60
CA ILE A 162 -10.79 -8.41 -1.46
C ILE A 162 -12.23 -7.94 -1.21
N ALA A 163 -13.20 -8.40 -2.01
CA ALA A 163 -14.61 -8.07 -1.84
C ALA A 163 -15.16 -8.50 -0.47
N ALA A 164 -14.74 -9.66 0.05
CA ALA A 164 -15.11 -10.10 1.39
C ALA A 164 -14.54 -9.20 2.48
N TYR A 165 -13.31 -8.69 2.31
CA TYR A 165 -12.70 -7.73 3.21
C TYR A 165 -13.43 -6.37 3.17
N GLU A 166 -13.77 -5.87 1.98
CA GLU A 166 -14.55 -4.63 1.80
C GLU A 166 -15.89 -4.72 2.52
N LYS A 167 -16.63 -5.82 2.33
CA LYS A 167 -17.93 -6.02 2.99
C LYS A 167 -17.80 -5.97 4.51
N LYS A 168 -16.79 -6.62 5.07
CA LYS A 168 -16.52 -6.59 6.53
C LYS A 168 -16.19 -5.18 7.01
N ALA A 169 -15.36 -4.44 6.27
CA ALA A 169 -14.99 -3.08 6.61
C ALA A 169 -16.20 -2.13 6.60
N VAL A 170 -17.07 -2.23 5.58
CA VAL A 170 -18.30 -1.43 5.48
C VAL A 170 -19.26 -1.75 6.64
N THR A 171 -19.50 -3.03 6.93
CA THR A 171 -20.38 -3.43 8.05
C THR A 171 -19.86 -2.93 9.39
N ALA A 172 -18.55 -2.98 9.62
CA ALA A 172 -17.94 -2.48 10.85
C ALA A 172 -18.17 -0.97 11.03
N MET A 173 -18.04 -0.17 9.96
CA MET A 173 -18.32 1.27 10.01
C MET A 173 -19.79 1.56 10.33
N SER A 174 -20.73 0.88 9.66
CA SER A 174 -22.17 1.08 9.90
C SER A 174 -22.63 0.68 11.31
N THR A 175 -21.90 -0.20 11.99
CA THR A 175 -22.24 -0.63 13.37
C THR A 175 -21.74 0.36 14.43
N ILE A 176 -20.77 1.22 14.09
CA ILE A 176 -20.21 2.24 15.01
C ILE A 176 -21.04 3.54 14.95
N GLU A 177 -21.74 3.78 13.85
CA GLU A 177 -22.55 4.99 13.63
C GLU A 177 -24.05 4.82 13.97
N GLY A 178 -24.47 3.69 14.56
CA GLY A 178 -25.86 3.39 14.93
C GLY A 178 -26.03 3.10 16.41
#